data_AF-A0A1H2BDI9-F1
#
_entry.id   AF-A0A1H2BDI9-F1
#
_cell.length_a   1.000
_cell.length_b   1.000
_cell.length_c   1.000
_cell.angle_alpha   90.00
_cell.angle_beta   90.00
_cell.angle_gamma   90.00
#
_symmetry.space_group_name_H-M   'P 1'
#
loop_
_entity.id
_entity.type
_entity.pdbx_description
1 polymer ?
#
loop_
_entity_poly.entity_id
_entity_poly.type
_entity_poly.pdbx_seq_one_letter_code
_entity_poly.pdbx_strand_id
1 'polypeptide(L)'
;MSMKKVTLAVLLAAALAGCGGSKDKAEELIEVSGLTKQYGTIVDIASAAYASRYPMLEREQVRNVVRDNIDPDQLKSDMVDVYADHFDNDELDLMIRANQHPEQAMAMIVGSKEGRALAEKIMKVQTTIAKDMQEAMADSDEAIIDDLDDLKDEQKG
;
A
#
# COMPACT_ATOMS: atom_id res chain seq x y z
N MET A 1 -5.22 12.47 62.75
CA MET A 1 -4.05 12.80 61.90
C MET A 1 -3.95 11.68 60.86
N SER A 2 -4.52 11.78 59.66
CA SER A 2 -4.13 12.61 58.51
C SER A 2 -2.64 12.51 58.14
N MET A 3 -2.28 11.65 57.18
CA MET A 3 -1.71 12.01 55.86
C MET A 3 -1.05 10.83 55.14
N LYS A 4 -1.59 10.54 53.94
CA LYS A 4 -0.93 10.33 52.64
C LYS A 4 0.53 9.84 52.65
N LYS A 5 0.82 8.74 51.91
CA LYS A 5 1.72 8.76 50.73
C LYS A 5 1.30 7.68 49.73
N VAL A 6 0.72 8.16 48.63
CA VAL A 6 0.60 7.47 47.35
C VAL A 6 2.01 7.22 46.83
N THR A 7 2.31 5.99 46.40
CA THR A 7 3.50 5.73 45.57
C THR A 7 3.04 4.96 44.34
N LEU A 8 2.53 5.74 43.38
CA LEU A 8 2.36 5.35 41.98
C LEU A 8 3.65 5.77 41.27
N ALA A 9 4.46 4.83 40.76
CA ALA A 9 5.43 5.07 39.67
C ALA A 9 6.30 3.82 39.40
N VAL A 10 5.81 2.93 38.54
CA VAL A 10 6.63 2.17 37.59
C VAL A 10 5.78 2.20 36.31
N LEU A 11 5.83 3.25 35.48
CA LEU A 11 6.87 3.55 34.49
C LEU A 11 7.37 2.28 33.77
N LEU A 12 6.43 1.55 33.15
CA LEU A 12 6.74 0.72 31.99
C LEU A 12 6.65 1.59 30.74
N ALA A 13 7.76 2.26 30.45
CA ALA A 13 8.00 2.86 29.15
C ALA A 13 8.22 1.72 28.13
N ALA A 14 7.13 1.26 27.51
CA ALA A 14 7.15 0.45 26.30
C ALA A 14 6.76 1.30 25.06
N ALA A 15 7.06 2.60 25.07
CA ALA A 15 6.63 3.54 24.05
C ALA A 15 7.71 3.88 23.00
N LEU A 16 8.65 2.96 22.71
CA LEU A 16 9.76 3.23 21.78
C LEU A 16 9.99 2.18 20.68
N ALA A 17 9.02 1.29 20.42
CA ALA A 17 9.00 0.49 19.18
C ALA A 17 8.06 1.09 18.11
N GLY A 18 7.54 2.31 18.33
CA GLY A 18 6.34 2.82 17.67
C GLY A 18 6.49 3.56 16.33
N CYS A 19 7.66 3.59 15.70
CA CYS A 19 7.78 4.13 14.32
C CYS A 19 8.59 3.25 13.35
N GLY A 20 9.45 2.35 13.85
CA GLY A 20 10.19 1.42 12.97
C GLY A 20 9.47 0.10 12.74
N GLY A 21 8.75 -0.41 13.75
CA GLY A 21 8.20 -1.76 13.70
C GLY A 21 7.11 -1.97 12.65
N SER A 22 6.29 -0.95 12.37
CA SER A 22 5.21 -1.07 11.37
C SER A 22 5.77 -1.01 9.96
N LYS A 23 6.82 -0.21 9.73
CA LYS A 23 7.50 -0.14 8.43
C LYS A 23 8.20 -1.46 8.08
N ASP A 24 8.92 -2.06 9.03
CA ASP A 24 9.55 -3.37 8.84
C ASP A 24 8.50 -4.46 8.53
N LYS A 25 7.35 -4.42 9.22
CA LYS A 25 6.25 -5.37 8.98
C LYS A 25 5.48 -5.12 7.69
N ALA A 26 5.31 -3.87 7.30
CA ALA A 26 4.73 -3.52 6.01
C ALA A 26 5.67 -3.99 4.88
N GLU A 27 6.99 -3.83 5.03
CA GLU A 27 7.96 -4.37 4.08
C GLU A 27 7.86 -5.89 3.97
N GLU A 28 7.81 -6.61 5.10
CA GLU A 28 7.61 -8.06 5.12
C GLU A 28 6.30 -8.46 4.39
N LEU A 29 5.19 -7.75 4.66
CA LEU A 29 3.90 -7.97 3.99
C LEU A 29 4.01 -7.81 2.47
N ILE A 30 4.63 -6.71 2.01
CA ILE A 30 4.80 -6.45 0.58
C ILE A 30 5.67 -7.52 -0.08
N GLU A 31 6.73 -7.98 0.58
CA GLU A 31 7.57 -9.07 0.06
C GLU A 31 6.84 -10.39 -0.06
N VAL A 32 6.05 -10.78 0.94
CA VAL A 32 5.30 -12.04 0.91
C VAL A 32 4.08 -11.99 -0.01
N SER A 33 3.53 -10.79 -0.28
CA SER A 33 2.38 -10.61 -1.19
C SER A 33 2.70 -11.00 -2.65
N GLY A 34 3.99 -11.06 -3.00
CA GLY A 34 4.43 -11.32 -4.36
C GLY A 34 4.30 -10.12 -5.29
N LEU A 35 4.23 -8.89 -4.74
CA LEU A 35 4.11 -7.64 -5.49
C LEU A 35 5.10 -7.55 -6.66
N THR A 36 6.37 -7.87 -6.42
CA THR A 36 7.42 -7.83 -7.45
C THR A 36 7.13 -8.78 -8.62
N LYS A 37 6.49 -9.93 -8.36
CA LYS A 37 6.06 -10.87 -9.41
C LYS A 37 4.83 -10.36 -10.16
N GLN A 38 4.04 -9.49 -9.52
CA GLN A 38 2.81 -8.92 -10.05
C GLN A 38 3.00 -7.51 -10.65
N TYR A 39 4.21 -6.94 -10.60
CA TYR A 39 4.50 -5.60 -11.14
C TYR A 39 3.99 -5.44 -12.58
N GLY A 40 4.20 -6.43 -13.45
CA GLY A 40 3.66 -6.41 -14.81
C GLY A 40 2.13 -6.28 -14.86
N THR A 41 1.41 -6.96 -13.95
CA THR A 41 -0.05 -6.85 -13.82
C THR A 41 -0.47 -5.48 -13.31
N ILE A 42 0.29 -4.89 -12.38
CA ILE A 42 0.03 -3.52 -11.89
C ILE A 42 0.17 -2.52 -13.03
N VAL A 43 1.25 -2.62 -13.80
CA VAL A 43 1.46 -1.81 -15.01
C VAL A 43 0.33 -2.01 -16.01
N ASP A 44 -0.12 -3.25 -16.25
CA ASP A 44 -1.22 -3.53 -17.19
C ASP A 44 -2.55 -2.90 -16.73
N ILE A 45 -2.86 -2.94 -15.44
CA ILE A 45 -4.05 -2.31 -14.85
C ILE A 45 -3.97 -0.79 -14.97
N ALA A 46 -2.84 -0.19 -14.57
CA ALA A 46 -2.61 1.24 -14.68
C ALA A 46 -2.72 1.71 -16.14
N SER A 47 -2.09 0.97 -17.07
CA SER A 47 -2.12 1.24 -18.51
C SER A 47 -3.55 1.24 -19.08
N ALA A 48 -4.41 0.36 -18.59
CA ALA A 48 -5.81 0.33 -19.03
C ALA A 48 -6.56 1.61 -18.64
N ALA A 49 -6.24 2.21 -17.49
CA ALA A 49 -6.84 3.46 -17.06
C ALA A 49 -6.44 4.62 -17.99
N TYR A 50 -5.16 4.74 -18.34
CA TYR A 50 -4.68 5.76 -19.27
C TYR A 50 -5.16 5.53 -20.71
N ALA A 51 -5.17 4.29 -21.20
CA ALA A 51 -5.58 4.00 -22.57
C ALA A 51 -7.00 4.47 -22.89
N SER A 52 -7.89 4.53 -21.89
CA SER A 52 -9.24 5.08 -22.04
C SER A 52 -9.25 6.59 -22.35
N ARG A 53 -8.25 7.35 -21.89
CA ARG A 53 -8.08 8.79 -22.11
C ARG A 53 -7.35 9.10 -23.42
N TYR A 54 -6.58 8.16 -23.95
CA TYR A 54 -5.77 8.29 -25.16
C TYR A 54 -6.19 7.28 -26.26
N PRO A 55 -7.44 7.34 -26.77
CA PRO A 55 -7.98 6.33 -27.68
C PRO A 55 -7.31 6.29 -29.07
N MET A 56 -6.48 7.29 -29.38
CA MET A 56 -5.70 7.38 -30.62
C MET A 56 -4.35 6.65 -30.52
N LEU A 57 -3.86 6.37 -29.31
CA LEU A 57 -2.59 5.69 -29.10
C LEU A 57 -2.80 4.16 -29.07
N GLU A 58 -1.84 3.42 -29.59
CA GLU A 58 -1.84 1.96 -29.47
C GLU A 58 -1.68 1.54 -28.01
N ARG A 59 -2.34 0.44 -27.63
CA ARG A 59 -2.30 -0.04 -26.23
C ARG A 59 -0.88 -0.31 -25.74
N GLU A 60 -0.01 -0.78 -26.63
CA GLU A 60 1.39 -1.05 -26.32
C GLU A 60 2.18 0.25 -26.08
N GLN A 61 1.86 1.32 -26.79
CA GLN A 61 2.49 2.63 -26.58
C GLN A 61 2.18 3.17 -25.19
N VAL A 62 0.89 3.18 -24.83
CA VAL A 62 0.45 3.61 -23.49
C VAL A 62 1.11 2.76 -22.40
N ARG A 63 1.18 1.44 -22.61
CA ARG A 63 1.82 0.53 -21.67
C ARG A 63 3.31 0.79 -21.48
N ASN A 64 4.03 1.13 -22.54
CA ASN A 64 5.45 1.45 -22.44
C ASN A 64 5.68 2.74 -21.65
N VAL A 65 4.92 3.81 -21.94
CA VAL A 65 5.03 5.07 -21.18
C VAL A 65 4.76 4.85 -19.70
N VAL A 66 3.70 4.10 -19.35
CA VAL A 66 3.38 3.77 -17.96
C VAL A 66 4.50 2.97 -17.30
N ARG A 67 5.06 1.96 -17.98
CA ARG A 67 6.16 1.17 -17.44
C ARG A 67 7.40 2.03 -17.21
N ASP A 68 7.70 2.94 -18.12
CA ASP A 68 8.93 3.71 -18.09
C ASP A 68 8.90 4.81 -17.01
N ASN A 69 7.69 5.17 -16.53
CA ASN A 69 7.48 6.17 -15.47
C ASN A 69 7.12 5.60 -14.08
N ILE A 70 6.95 4.28 -13.95
CA ILE A 70 6.69 3.62 -12.66
C ILE A 70 7.91 2.80 -12.26
N ASP A 71 8.73 3.34 -11.36
CA ASP A 71 9.85 2.61 -10.77
C ASP A 71 9.32 1.50 -9.80
N PRO A 72 9.70 0.21 -10.01
CA PRO A 72 9.25 -0.88 -9.15
C PRO A 72 9.66 -0.75 -7.68
N ASP A 73 10.85 -0.22 -7.41
CA ASP A 73 11.39 -0.05 -6.05
C ASP A 73 10.72 1.13 -5.36
N GLN A 74 10.47 2.23 -6.10
CA GLN A 74 9.68 3.35 -5.59
C GLN A 74 8.26 2.90 -5.24
N LEU A 75 7.59 2.18 -6.16
CA LEU A 75 6.26 1.63 -5.91
C LEU A 75 6.23 0.71 -4.69
N LYS A 76 7.27 -0.14 -4.50
CA LYS A 76 7.40 -0.96 -3.28
C LYS A 76 7.47 -0.06 -2.05
N SER A 77 8.31 0.98 -2.07
CA SER A 77 8.48 1.91 -0.95
C SER A 77 7.18 2.63 -0.61
N ASP A 78 6.46 3.15 -1.61
CA ASP A 78 5.19 3.86 -1.41
C ASP A 78 4.14 2.93 -0.79
N MET A 79 4.07 1.68 -1.25
CA MET A 79 3.18 0.67 -0.66
C MET A 79 3.55 0.35 0.79
N VAL A 80 4.84 0.26 1.11
CA VAL A 80 5.29 0.05 2.49
C VAL A 80 4.85 1.21 3.38
N ASP A 81 5.08 2.45 2.95
CA ASP A 81 4.75 3.64 3.73
C ASP A 81 3.25 3.76 3.96
N VAL A 82 2.43 3.59 2.92
CA VAL A 82 0.97 3.63 3.05
C VAL A 82 0.46 2.52 3.99
N TYR A 83 0.95 1.28 3.88
CA TYR A 83 0.50 0.23 4.80
C TYR A 83 0.95 0.46 6.25
N ALA A 84 2.17 0.96 6.45
CA ALA A 84 2.70 1.25 7.78
C ALA A 84 1.96 2.41 8.49
N ASP A 85 1.40 3.36 7.73
CA ASP A 85 0.59 4.47 8.25
C ASP A 85 -0.82 4.04 8.66
N HIS A 86 -1.38 3.02 7.99
CA HIS A 86 -2.75 2.58 8.23
C HIS A 86 -2.86 1.39 9.18
N PHE A 87 -1.82 0.57 9.31
CA PHE A 87 -1.86 -0.68 10.09
C PHE A 87 -0.75 -0.75 11.14
N ASP A 88 -1.10 -1.25 12.32
CA ASP A 88 -0.11 -1.52 13.37
C ASP A 88 0.58 -2.88 13.16
N ASN A 89 1.59 -3.17 13.99
CA ASN A 89 2.38 -4.39 13.86
C ASN A 89 1.57 -5.67 13.99
N ASP A 90 0.58 -5.70 14.90
CA ASP A 90 -0.22 -6.90 15.18
C ASP A 90 -1.18 -7.17 14.01
N GLU A 91 -1.73 -6.09 13.43
CA GLU A 91 -2.55 -6.13 12.22
C GLU A 91 -1.75 -6.60 11.01
N LEU A 92 -0.57 -6.01 10.78
CA LEU A 92 0.33 -6.41 9.69
C LEU A 92 0.79 -7.87 9.84
N ASP A 93 1.12 -8.32 11.05
CA ASP A 93 1.45 -9.73 11.33
C ASP A 93 0.29 -10.68 11.03
N LEU A 94 -0.95 -10.26 11.31
CA LEU A 94 -2.12 -11.05 10.95
C LEU A 94 -2.32 -11.11 9.42
N MET A 95 -2.07 -10.01 8.71
CA MET A 95 -2.11 -9.96 7.24
C MET A 95 -1.02 -10.84 6.61
N ILE A 96 0.21 -10.79 7.12
CA ILE A 96 1.33 -11.64 6.67
C ILE A 96 0.97 -13.12 6.81
N ARG A 97 0.51 -13.54 8.00
CA ARG A 97 0.12 -14.94 8.25
C ARG A 97 -1.03 -15.39 7.36
N ALA A 98 -2.04 -14.53 7.16
CA ALA A 98 -3.15 -14.83 6.26
C ALA A 98 -2.67 -14.98 4.80
N ASN A 99 -1.74 -14.14 4.35
CA ASN A 99 -1.17 -14.22 3.01
C ASN A 99 -0.30 -15.47 2.82
N GLN A 100 0.45 -15.89 3.83
CA GLN A 100 1.27 -17.12 3.81
C GLN A 100 0.42 -18.41 3.84
N HIS A 101 -0.79 -18.35 4.40
CA HIS A 101 -1.71 -19.49 4.54
C HIS A 101 -3.09 -19.17 3.94
N PRO A 102 -3.21 -18.99 2.61
CA PRO A 102 -4.44 -18.56 1.96
C PRO A 102 -5.63 -19.49 2.23
N GLU A 103 -5.39 -20.79 2.40
CA GLU A 103 -6.41 -21.79 2.73
C GLU A 103 -6.97 -21.65 4.16
N GLN A 104 -6.25 -20.95 5.03
CA GLN A 104 -6.63 -20.70 6.42
C GLN A 104 -6.98 -19.22 6.68
N ALA A 105 -6.69 -18.32 5.74
CA ALA A 105 -6.87 -16.87 5.88
C ALA A 105 -8.27 -16.50 6.38
N MET A 106 -9.32 -17.10 5.81
CA MET A 106 -10.70 -16.82 6.21
C MET A 106 -10.98 -17.26 7.66
N ALA A 107 -10.42 -18.38 8.10
CA ALA A 107 -10.54 -18.83 9.48
C ALA A 107 -9.76 -17.91 10.45
N MET A 108 -8.58 -17.42 10.06
CA MET A 108 -7.80 -16.49 10.87
C MET A 108 -8.52 -15.14 11.05
N ILE A 109 -9.05 -14.59 9.95
CA ILE A 109 -9.75 -13.29 9.94
C ILE A 109 -11.12 -13.40 10.61
N VAL A 110 -11.95 -14.37 10.24
CA VAL A 110 -13.35 -14.45 10.73
C VAL A 110 -13.46 -15.21 12.05
N GLY A 111 -12.47 -16.03 12.41
CA GLY A 111 -12.48 -16.88 13.60
C GLY A 111 -12.05 -16.20 14.89
N SER A 112 -11.40 -15.02 14.82
CA SER A 112 -10.91 -14.27 15.99
C SER A 112 -11.59 -12.91 16.12
N LYS A 113 -11.55 -12.32 17.32
CA LYS A 113 -12.08 -10.96 17.54
C LYS A 113 -11.19 -9.93 16.84
N GLU A 114 -9.89 -10.14 16.92
CA GLU A 114 -8.84 -9.31 16.34
C GLU A 114 -8.93 -9.34 14.80
N GLY A 115 -9.11 -10.51 14.20
CA GLY A 115 -9.30 -10.63 12.76
C GLY A 115 -10.57 -9.97 12.24
N ARG A 116 -11.68 -10.03 13.00
CA ARG A 116 -12.91 -9.30 12.63
C ARG A 116 -12.72 -7.79 12.71
N ALA A 117 -12.03 -7.32 13.75
CA ALA A 117 -11.69 -5.90 13.88
C ALA A 117 -10.80 -5.43 12.73
N LEU A 118 -9.80 -6.24 12.34
CA LEU A 118 -8.96 -5.98 11.17
C LEU A 118 -9.79 -5.91 9.88
N ALA A 119 -10.68 -6.87 9.65
CA ALA A 119 -11.55 -6.86 8.46
C ALA A 119 -12.43 -5.60 8.40
N GLU A 120 -13.02 -5.20 9.52
CA GLU A 120 -13.79 -3.95 9.61
C GLU A 120 -12.91 -2.72 9.36
N LYS A 121 -11.67 -2.71 9.87
CA LYS A 121 -10.73 -1.62 9.64
C LYS A 121 -10.37 -1.52 8.17
N ILE A 122 -9.97 -2.63 7.53
CA ILE A 122 -9.67 -2.69 6.10
C ILE A 122 -10.81 -2.07 5.28
N MET A 123 -12.06 -2.46 5.56
CA MET A 123 -13.23 -1.89 4.88
C MET A 123 -13.41 -0.38 5.10
N LYS A 124 -13.02 0.15 6.26
CA LYS A 124 -13.10 1.58 6.59
C LYS A 124 -11.97 2.39 5.94
N VAL A 125 -10.75 1.84 5.91
CA VAL A 125 -9.57 2.55 5.43
C VAL A 125 -9.29 2.31 3.94
N GLN A 126 -9.98 1.38 3.28
CA GLN A 126 -9.72 1.03 1.87
C GLN A 126 -9.74 2.26 0.94
N THR A 127 -10.73 3.13 1.08
CA THR A 127 -10.82 4.37 0.27
C THR A 127 -9.67 5.34 0.60
N THR A 128 -9.26 5.42 1.87
CA THR A 128 -8.15 6.27 2.31
C THR A 128 -6.83 5.75 1.76
N ILE A 129 -6.55 4.44 1.90
CA ILE A 129 -5.38 3.79 1.32
C ILE A 129 -5.29 4.03 -0.19
N ALA A 130 -6.42 3.91 -0.91
CA ALA A 130 -6.44 4.16 -2.35
C ALA A 130 -6.09 5.62 -2.69
N LYS A 131 -6.56 6.57 -1.89
CA LYS A 131 -6.24 7.99 -2.03
C LYS A 131 -4.77 8.27 -1.72
N ASP A 132 -4.25 7.72 -0.63
CA ASP A 132 -2.87 7.94 -0.21
C ASP A 132 -1.89 7.30 -1.20
N MET A 133 -2.26 6.15 -1.79
CA MET A 133 -1.52 5.56 -2.91
C MET A 133 -1.52 6.47 -4.14
N GLN A 134 -2.67 7.06 -4.48
CA GLN A 134 -2.73 8.01 -5.59
C GLN A 134 -1.88 9.25 -5.34
N GLU A 135 -1.84 9.74 -4.10
CA GLU A 135 -1.01 10.88 -3.72
C GLU A 135 0.49 10.54 -3.74
N ALA A 136 0.88 9.35 -3.29
CA ALA A 136 2.26 8.87 -3.38
C ALA A 136 2.75 8.72 -4.84
N MET A 137 1.84 8.37 -5.76
CA MET A 137 2.11 8.22 -7.19
C MET A 137 1.87 9.49 -8.01
N ALA A 138 1.60 10.64 -7.39
CA ALA A 138 1.19 11.86 -8.11
C ALA A 138 2.27 12.35 -9.10
N ASP A 139 3.54 12.30 -8.71
CA ASP A 139 4.65 12.71 -9.59
C ASP A 139 4.76 11.79 -10.82
N SER A 140 4.60 10.47 -10.63
CA SER A 140 4.53 9.52 -11.74
C SER A 140 3.30 9.73 -12.62
N ASP A 141 2.14 10.07 -12.05
CA ASP A 141 0.93 10.36 -12.82
C ASP A 141 1.10 11.58 -13.72
N GLU A 142 1.70 12.66 -13.22
CA GLU A 142 2.02 13.87 -13.99
C GLU A 142 2.97 13.53 -15.14
N ALA A 143 4.07 12.83 -14.87
CA ALA A 143 5.04 12.44 -15.89
C ALA A 143 4.44 11.53 -16.98
N ILE A 144 3.59 10.56 -16.59
CA ILE A 144 2.86 9.71 -17.54
C ILE A 144 1.95 10.54 -18.45
N ILE A 145 1.21 11.49 -17.88
CA ILE A 145 0.28 12.33 -18.65
C ILE A 145 1.05 13.19 -19.66
N ASP A 146 2.15 13.80 -19.24
CA ASP A 146 3.00 14.63 -20.09
C ASP A 146 3.57 13.81 -21.26
N ASP A 147 4.18 12.65 -20.98
CA ASP A 147 4.75 11.78 -22.01
C ASP A 147 3.68 11.25 -22.99
N LEU A 148 2.48 10.94 -22.50
CA LEU A 148 1.36 10.51 -23.36
C LEU A 148 0.82 11.66 -24.21
N ASP A 149 0.80 12.89 -23.68
CA ASP A 149 0.39 14.08 -24.41
C ASP A 149 1.38 14.43 -25.52
N ASP A 150 2.68 14.36 -25.24
CA ASP A 150 3.75 14.52 -26.23
C ASP A 150 3.62 13.47 -27.33
N LEU A 151 3.47 12.20 -26.97
CA LEU A 151 3.33 11.10 -27.94
C LEU A 151 2.08 11.24 -28.81
N LYS A 152 0.98 11.73 -28.24
CA LYS A 152 -0.27 12.02 -28.97
C LYS A 152 -0.08 13.16 -29.97
N ASP A 153 0.69 14.18 -29.62
CA ASP A 153 0.91 15.34 -30.48
C ASP A 153 1.90 15.02 -31.62
N GLU A 154 2.91 14.18 -31.37
CA GLU A 154 3.79 13.64 -32.42
C GLU A 154 3.02 12.86 -33.50
N GLN A 155 1.96 12.12 -33.14
CA GLN A 155 1.14 11.38 -34.13
C GLN A 155 0.22 12.28 -34.97
N LYS A 156 0.00 13.53 -34.56
CA LYS A 156 -0.85 14.49 -35.28
C LYS A 156 -0.06 15.42 -36.20
N GLY A 157 1.26 15.50 -36.04
CA GLY A 157 2.18 16.26 -36.89
C GLY A 157 2.62 15.51 -38.14
#